data_AF-B8MI66-F1
#
_entry.id   AF-B8MI66-F1
#
_cell.length_a   1.000
_cell.length_b   1.000
_cell.length_c   1.000
_cell.angle_alpha   90.00
_cell.angle_beta   90.00
_cell.angle_gamma   90.00
#
_symmetry.space_group_name_H-M   'P 1'
#
loop_
_entity.id
_entity.type
_entity.pdbx_description
1 polymer ?
#
loop_
_entity_poly.entity_id
_entity_poly.type
_entity_poly.pdbx_seq_one_letter_code
_entity_poly.pdbx_strand_id
1 'polypeptide(L)'
;MVDDLRLSSDSDDERSEDRDDEKLLKSEIKSDFYPNDRSNRPRKLFLVLVAGFFINVVWTSALVWKWISLQSSVCIKESLLPGPLVMIYSPAREAVKYEIVETNTTIDSSNVYMGKPRPEQTLAWEEITKWRNIAVSKDDLEKIGQDSIELADGTGYMATLEVFHHIHCLDFIRMYIFKDYYDTHENENLRWKHVDHCIEILRTSAMCQADISLVTWQWVDRQELPFANFDVKHECRNWDSILEWTKNHQAAASAIVRPPEKTWPPHPQGKQLDE
;
A
#
# COMPACT_ATOMS: atom_id res chain seq x y z
N MET A 1 -51.28 -82.27 3.86
CA MET A 1 -49.80 -82.21 3.89
C MET A 1 -49.29 -80.99 4.71
N VAL A 2 -48.82 -81.12 5.96
CA VAL A 2 -49.06 -82.30 6.80
C VAL A 2 -50.54 -82.54 6.75
N ASP A 3 -50.87 -83.78 6.46
CA ASP A 3 -52.24 -84.20 6.59
C ASP A 3 -52.79 -83.75 7.93
N ASP A 4 -54.11 -83.65 7.91
CA ASP A 4 -54.95 -83.73 9.07
C ASP A 4 -55.14 -82.45 9.91
N LEU A 5 -56.34 -81.88 9.80
CA LEU A 5 -57.51 -82.12 10.69
C LEU A 5 -57.51 -81.01 11.76
N ARG A 6 -58.60 -80.45 12.24
CA ARG A 6 -60.03 -80.79 12.27
C ARG A 6 -60.70 -79.48 12.75
N LEU A 7 -61.87 -79.12 12.22
CA LEU A 7 -63.17 -79.19 12.92
C LEU A 7 -63.13 -78.57 14.33
N SER A 8 -64.02 -77.65 14.67
CA SER A 8 -65.47 -77.84 14.69
C SER A 8 -66.20 -76.49 14.66
N SER A 9 -67.34 -76.37 13.97
CA SER A 9 -68.72 -76.52 14.51
C SER A 9 -69.00 -75.51 15.64
N ASP A 10 -70.11 -74.78 15.69
CA ASP A 10 -71.50 -75.13 15.38
C ASP A 10 -72.31 -73.81 15.44
N SER A 11 -73.34 -73.59 14.61
CA SER A 11 -74.78 -73.74 14.94
C SER A 11 -75.21 -72.89 16.15
N ASP A 12 -76.33 -72.22 16.25
CA ASP A 12 -77.54 -71.99 15.47
C ASP A 12 -78.32 -70.94 16.30
N ASP A 13 -79.29 -70.26 15.67
CA ASP A 13 -80.49 -69.71 16.33
C ASP A 13 -80.28 -68.60 17.40
N GLU A 14 -81.19 -67.68 17.67
CA GLU A 14 -82.59 -67.58 17.32
C GLU A 14 -83.00 -66.09 17.41
N ARG A 15 -84.04 -65.79 16.67
CA ARG A 15 -84.89 -64.61 16.69
C ARG A 15 -85.33 -64.17 18.10
N SER A 16 -85.30 -62.86 18.38
CA SER A 16 -86.37 -62.22 19.15
C SER A 16 -86.58 -60.77 18.70
N GLU A 17 -87.80 -60.55 18.22
CA GLU A 17 -88.38 -59.25 18.00
C GLU A 17 -88.62 -58.56 19.35
N ASP A 18 -88.64 -57.23 19.24
CA ASP A 18 -89.51 -56.34 19.99
C ASP A 18 -89.01 -55.66 21.27
N ARG A 19 -89.01 -54.33 21.10
CA ARG A 19 -89.70 -53.35 21.93
C ARG A 19 -88.88 -52.68 23.03
N ASP A 20 -88.63 -51.41 22.73
CA ASP A 20 -88.90 -50.31 23.64
C ASP A 20 -87.85 -49.96 24.70
N ASP A 21 -86.55 -49.85 24.34
CA ASP A 21 -85.58 -49.20 25.25
C ASP A 21 -84.48 -48.33 24.61
N GLU A 22 -84.37 -48.22 23.28
CA GLU A 22 -83.32 -47.37 22.66
C GLU A 22 -83.83 -46.00 22.17
N LYS A 23 -84.85 -45.45 22.85
CA LYS A 23 -85.21 -44.02 22.76
C LYS A 23 -84.33 -43.13 23.64
N LEU A 24 -83.35 -43.70 24.35
CA LEU A 24 -82.49 -43.02 25.31
C LEU A 24 -80.98 -43.05 24.96
N LEU A 25 -80.58 -43.59 23.79
CA LEU A 25 -79.18 -43.63 23.35
C LEU A 25 -78.89 -42.92 22.01
N LYS A 26 -79.91 -42.47 21.27
CA LYS A 26 -79.72 -41.71 20.01
C LYS A 26 -79.49 -40.21 20.20
N SER A 27 -79.40 -39.74 21.44
CA SER A 27 -78.99 -38.37 21.77
C SER A 27 -77.48 -38.16 21.78
N GLU A 28 -76.67 -39.22 21.65
CA GLU A 28 -75.22 -39.11 21.53
C GLU A 28 -74.71 -40.09 20.47
N ILE A 29 -74.59 -39.62 19.23
CA ILE A 29 -73.43 -39.81 18.34
C ILE A 29 -73.72 -39.04 17.04
N LYS A 30 -73.00 -37.92 16.92
CA LYS A 30 -72.79 -37.15 15.69
C LYS A 30 -72.31 -38.08 14.57
N SER A 31 -72.92 -37.97 13.39
CA SER A 31 -72.15 -38.05 12.15
C SER A 31 -72.56 -36.91 11.22
N ASP A 32 -71.80 -35.83 11.38
CA ASP A 32 -71.39 -34.86 10.37
C ASP A 32 -71.93 -35.05 8.94
N PHE A 33 -73.01 -34.36 8.62
CA PHE A 33 -73.31 -33.96 7.25
C PHE A 33 -72.68 -32.58 7.01
N TYR A 34 -71.40 -32.55 6.63
CA TYR A 34 -70.71 -31.35 6.16
C TYR A 34 -71.38 -30.85 4.86
N PRO A 35 -71.87 -29.60 4.78
CA PRO A 35 -72.14 -28.99 3.49
C PRO A 35 -70.81 -28.79 2.76
N ASN A 36 -70.79 -29.24 1.51
CA ASN A 36 -69.66 -29.28 0.60
C ASN A 36 -69.14 -27.86 0.23
N ASP A 37 -68.28 -27.25 1.04
CA ASP A 37 -67.48 -26.07 0.64
C ASP A 37 -66.19 -26.51 -0.09
N ARG A 38 -66.33 -27.21 -1.22
CA ARG A 38 -65.22 -27.57 -2.11
C ARG A 38 -65.00 -26.58 -3.26
N SER A 39 -65.88 -25.60 -3.47
CA SER A 39 -65.77 -24.70 -4.64
C SER A 39 -64.79 -23.53 -4.47
N ASN A 40 -64.44 -23.17 -3.23
CA ASN A 40 -63.54 -22.04 -2.95
C ASN A 40 -62.15 -22.43 -2.41
N ARG A 41 -61.89 -23.70 -2.06
CA ARG A 41 -60.57 -24.18 -1.61
C ARG A 41 -59.44 -23.93 -2.62
N PRO A 42 -59.56 -24.25 -3.93
CA PRO A 42 -58.47 -23.99 -4.87
C PRO A 42 -58.24 -22.50 -5.11
N ARG A 43 -59.30 -21.67 -5.05
CA ARG A 43 -59.20 -20.20 -5.16
C ARG A 43 -58.54 -19.56 -3.94
N LYS A 44 -58.91 -19.99 -2.73
CA LYS A 44 -58.27 -19.54 -1.49
C LYS A 44 -56.81 -19.98 -1.44
N LEU A 45 -56.49 -21.22 -1.84
CA LEU A 45 -55.12 -21.71 -1.93
C LEU A 45 -54.31 -20.94 -2.97
N PHE A 46 -54.88 -20.68 -4.15
CA PHE A 46 -54.25 -19.88 -5.20
C PHE A 46 -53.97 -18.44 -4.73
N LEU A 47 -54.93 -17.79 -4.07
CA LEU A 47 -54.73 -16.44 -3.50
C LEU A 47 -53.64 -16.41 -2.42
N VAL A 48 -53.55 -17.45 -1.58
CA VAL A 48 -52.50 -17.57 -0.56
C VAL A 48 -51.13 -17.77 -1.22
N LEU A 49 -51.03 -18.59 -2.27
CA LEU A 49 -49.78 -18.79 -3.01
C LEU A 49 -49.32 -17.52 -3.75
N VAL A 50 -50.25 -16.80 -4.37
CA VAL A 50 -49.99 -15.52 -5.03
C VAL A 50 -49.55 -14.47 -4.01
N ALA A 51 -50.25 -14.34 -2.88
CA ALA A 51 -49.84 -13.45 -1.80
C ALA A 51 -48.46 -13.83 -1.25
N GLY A 52 -48.19 -15.11 -1.05
CA GLY A 52 -46.89 -15.62 -0.62
C GLY A 52 -45.77 -15.30 -1.61
N PHE A 53 -46.03 -15.39 -2.92
CA PHE A 53 -45.07 -15.00 -3.97
C PHE A 53 -44.73 -13.52 -3.89
N PHE A 54 -45.73 -12.62 -3.81
CA PHE A 54 -45.49 -11.19 -3.69
C PHE A 54 -44.75 -10.82 -2.40
N ILE A 55 -45.09 -11.46 -1.28
CA ILE A 55 -44.36 -11.27 -0.01
C ILE A 55 -42.89 -11.67 -0.20
N ASN A 56 -42.60 -12.83 -0.79
CA ASN A 56 -41.22 -13.27 -1.04
C ASN A 56 -40.46 -12.32 -1.98
N VAL A 57 -41.10 -11.80 -3.04
CA VAL A 57 -40.47 -10.83 -3.95
C VAL A 57 -40.15 -9.53 -3.21
N VAL A 58 -41.06 -9.02 -2.38
CA VAL A 58 -40.82 -7.81 -1.58
C VAL A 58 -39.69 -8.03 -0.59
N TRP A 59 -39.68 -9.14 0.15
CA TRP A 59 -38.61 -9.44 1.11
C TRP A 59 -37.25 -9.65 0.44
N THR A 60 -37.19 -10.38 -0.68
CA THR A 60 -35.92 -10.57 -1.40
C THR A 60 -35.43 -9.27 -2.01
N SER A 61 -36.31 -8.42 -2.56
CA SER A 61 -35.93 -7.09 -3.07
C SER A 61 -35.40 -6.16 -1.97
N ALA A 62 -36.01 -6.18 -0.77
CA ALA A 62 -35.54 -5.40 0.38
C ALA A 62 -34.18 -5.90 0.89
N LEU A 63 -33.95 -7.20 0.90
CA LEU A 63 -32.66 -7.80 1.27
C LEU A 63 -31.56 -7.45 0.24
N VAL A 64 -31.87 -7.52 -1.06
CA VAL A 64 -30.95 -7.12 -2.13
C VAL A 64 -30.65 -5.63 -2.05
N TRP A 65 -31.64 -4.78 -1.82
CA TRP A 65 -31.44 -3.34 -1.68
C TRP A 65 -30.59 -3.00 -0.45
N LYS A 66 -30.84 -3.66 0.69
CA LYS A 66 -30.01 -3.52 1.89
C LYS A 66 -28.58 -4.01 1.64
N TRP A 67 -28.39 -5.12 0.93
CA TRP A 67 -27.07 -5.64 0.54
C TRP A 67 -26.33 -4.66 -0.38
N ILE A 68 -26.99 -4.15 -1.43
CA ILE A 68 -26.43 -3.11 -2.33
C ILE A 68 -26.09 -1.84 -1.55
N SER A 69 -26.96 -1.39 -0.64
CA SER A 69 -26.74 -0.19 0.18
C SER A 69 -25.58 -0.36 1.18
N LEU A 70 -25.45 -1.54 1.79
CA LEU A 70 -24.28 -1.88 2.59
C LEU A 70 -23.02 -1.92 1.72
N GLN A 71 -23.08 -2.51 0.53
CA GLN A 71 -21.93 -2.64 -0.35
C GLN A 71 -21.50 -1.29 -0.96
N SER A 72 -22.44 -0.40 -1.28
CA SER A 72 -22.11 0.96 -1.71
C SER A 72 -21.46 1.76 -0.57
N SER A 73 -21.86 1.52 0.68
CA SER A 73 -21.27 2.17 1.87
C SER A 73 -19.87 1.65 2.19
N VAL A 74 -19.58 0.39 1.85
CA VAL A 74 -18.27 -0.25 2.03
C VAL A 74 -17.33 0.07 0.87
N CYS A 75 -17.78 0.03 -0.39
CA CYS A 75 -16.94 0.32 -1.56
C CYS A 75 -16.50 1.79 -1.68
N ILE A 76 -17.30 2.76 -1.20
CA ILE A 76 -16.91 4.17 -1.31
C ILE A 76 -15.75 4.51 -0.36
N LYS A 77 -15.64 3.83 0.79
CA LYS A 77 -14.56 4.10 1.76
C LYS A 77 -13.18 3.62 1.30
N GLU A 78 -13.11 2.66 0.39
CA GLU A 78 -11.84 2.11 -0.12
C GLU A 78 -11.30 2.91 -1.31
N SER A 79 -12.15 3.69 -1.98
CA SER A 79 -11.77 4.59 -3.08
C SER A 79 -11.21 5.95 -2.63
N LEU A 80 -11.39 6.31 -1.35
CA LEU A 80 -10.63 7.38 -0.72
C LEU A 80 -9.32 6.77 -0.21
N LEU A 81 -8.42 6.44 -1.13
CA LEU A 81 -7.03 6.12 -0.82
C LEU A 81 -6.55 7.16 0.21
N PRO A 82 -6.26 6.78 1.47
CA PRO A 82 -5.49 7.66 2.31
C PRO A 82 -4.19 7.88 1.53
N GLY A 83 -3.80 9.15 1.35
CA GLY A 83 -2.49 9.48 0.80
C GLY A 83 -1.40 8.65 1.50
N PRO A 84 -0.22 8.48 0.87
CA PRO A 84 0.77 7.50 1.29
C PRO A 84 0.98 7.56 2.81
N LEU A 85 0.66 6.45 3.49
CA LEU A 85 0.78 6.31 4.94
C LEU A 85 2.17 6.84 5.36
N VAL A 86 2.17 7.92 6.14
CA VAL A 86 3.42 8.59 6.54
C VAL A 86 4.04 7.77 7.67
N MET A 87 4.99 6.91 7.34
CA MET A 87 5.64 6.03 8.32
C MET A 87 6.86 6.67 9.00
N ILE A 88 7.42 7.75 8.42
CA ILE A 88 8.64 8.40 8.89
C ILE A 88 8.41 9.91 8.94
N TYR A 89 8.85 10.54 10.03
CA TYR A 89 8.85 12.00 10.17
C TYR A 89 9.99 12.64 9.37
N SER A 90 9.70 13.75 8.71
CA SER A 90 10.71 14.63 8.10
C SER A 90 10.17 16.05 8.07
N PRO A 91 10.94 17.09 8.47
CA PRO A 91 10.49 18.47 8.37
C PRO A 91 10.24 18.91 6.92
N ALA A 92 10.94 18.31 5.94
CA ALA A 92 10.75 18.58 4.52
C ALA A 92 9.45 18.00 3.92
N ARG A 93 8.59 17.35 4.74
CA ARG A 93 7.37 16.69 4.26
C ARG A 93 6.40 17.68 3.60
N GLU A 94 6.34 18.91 4.08
CA GLU A 94 5.48 19.97 3.53
C GLU A 94 5.86 20.37 2.09
N ALA A 95 7.11 20.16 1.70
CA ALA A 95 7.62 20.47 0.37
C ALA A 95 7.36 19.36 -0.65
N VAL A 96 6.89 18.18 -0.20
CA VAL A 96 6.67 17.03 -1.07
C VAL A 96 5.45 17.29 -1.96
N LYS A 97 5.71 17.51 -3.24
CA LYS A 97 4.72 17.42 -4.32
C LYS A 97 5.10 16.25 -5.21
N TYR A 98 4.12 15.47 -5.65
CA TYR A 98 4.37 14.37 -6.57
C TYR A 98 4.12 14.81 -8.01
N GLU A 99 4.95 14.33 -8.93
CA GLU A 99 4.82 14.54 -10.36
C GLU A 99 5.21 13.29 -11.13
N ILE A 100 4.65 13.15 -12.34
CA ILE A 100 5.07 12.10 -13.26
C ILE A 100 6.14 12.70 -14.17
N VAL A 101 7.33 12.13 -14.14
CA VAL A 101 8.46 12.56 -14.98
C VAL A 101 8.73 11.49 -16.01
N GLU A 102 8.78 11.89 -17.28
CA GLU A 102 9.32 11.06 -18.36
C GLU A 102 10.79 11.42 -18.51
N THR A 103 11.67 10.49 -18.15
CA THR A 103 13.10 10.78 -18.16
C THR A 103 13.68 10.46 -19.52
N ASN A 104 14.50 11.36 -20.08
CA ASN A 104 15.31 11.06 -21.26
C ASN A 104 16.67 10.55 -20.79
N THR A 105 16.72 9.25 -20.48
CA THR A 105 17.91 8.57 -19.94
C THR A 105 18.40 7.46 -20.88
N THR A 106 18.02 7.53 -22.17
CA THR A 106 18.59 6.66 -23.20
C THR A 106 20.10 6.76 -23.24
N ILE A 107 20.77 5.68 -23.67
CA ILE A 107 22.24 5.58 -23.69
C ILE A 107 22.88 6.69 -24.53
N ASP A 108 22.24 7.09 -25.64
CA ASP A 108 22.72 8.12 -26.55
C ASP A 108 22.23 9.53 -26.19
N SER A 109 21.45 9.68 -25.12
CA SER A 109 21.01 10.99 -24.63
C SER A 109 22.21 11.83 -24.14
N SER A 110 22.06 13.15 -24.22
CA SER A 110 23.05 14.08 -23.73
C SER A 110 22.38 15.19 -22.95
N ASN A 111 22.94 15.51 -21.79
CA ASN A 111 22.54 16.64 -20.98
C ASN A 111 23.76 17.23 -20.26
N VAL A 112 23.57 18.34 -19.55
CA VAL A 112 24.65 19.07 -18.88
C VAL A 112 25.42 18.22 -17.87
N TYR A 113 24.77 17.24 -17.23
CA TYR A 113 25.34 16.40 -16.17
C TYR A 113 26.15 15.20 -16.70
N MET A 114 26.02 14.85 -17.99
CA MET A 114 26.61 13.65 -18.59
C MET A 114 27.88 13.93 -19.41
N GLY A 115 28.66 12.88 -19.66
CA GLY A 115 29.84 12.91 -20.53
C GLY A 115 31.15 13.26 -19.81
N LYS A 116 32.19 13.54 -20.59
CA LYS A 116 33.54 13.86 -20.10
C LYS A 116 33.54 15.16 -19.26
N PRO A 117 34.45 15.29 -18.28
CA PRO A 117 34.57 16.50 -17.46
C PRO A 117 34.70 17.76 -18.28
N ARG A 118 33.94 18.79 -17.90
CA ARG A 118 33.97 20.13 -18.49
C ARG A 118 33.44 21.15 -17.46
N PRO A 119 33.89 22.42 -17.49
CA PRO A 119 33.52 23.41 -16.47
C PRO A 119 32.02 23.57 -16.26
N GLU A 120 31.24 23.59 -17.34
CA GLU A 120 29.78 23.69 -17.29
C GLU A 120 29.12 22.51 -16.56
N GLN A 121 29.63 21.28 -16.79
CA GLN A 121 29.14 20.09 -16.09
C GLN A 121 29.48 20.16 -14.59
N THR A 122 30.71 20.54 -14.25
CA THR A 122 31.14 20.69 -12.84
C THR A 122 30.24 21.69 -12.12
N LEU A 123 29.97 22.85 -12.72
CA LEU A 123 29.07 23.86 -12.13
C LEU A 123 27.63 23.34 -11.95
N ALA A 124 27.13 22.55 -12.90
CA ALA A 124 25.79 21.97 -12.79
C ALA A 124 25.69 21.00 -11.58
N TRP A 125 26.69 20.15 -11.38
CA TRP A 125 26.77 19.25 -10.22
C TRP A 125 26.95 20.02 -8.90
N GLU A 126 27.77 21.07 -8.88
CA GLU A 126 27.93 21.94 -7.71
C GLU A 126 26.62 22.65 -7.32
N GLU A 127 25.83 23.11 -8.30
CA GLU A 127 24.59 23.84 -8.05
C GLU A 127 23.55 23.00 -7.28
N ILE A 128 23.45 21.70 -7.60
CA ILE A 128 22.50 20.79 -6.97
C ILE A 128 23.02 20.17 -5.66
N THR A 129 24.34 20.23 -5.39
CA THR A 129 24.96 19.64 -4.19
C THR A 129 25.34 20.67 -3.12
N LYS A 130 25.48 21.95 -3.45
CA LYS A 130 25.98 22.98 -2.52
C LYS A 130 25.03 23.29 -1.35
N TRP A 131 23.73 23.03 -1.49
CA TRP A 131 22.71 23.35 -0.48
C TRP A 131 22.45 22.22 0.52
N ARG A 132 23.29 21.17 0.56
CA ARG A 132 23.04 19.93 1.32
C ARG A 132 22.91 20.10 2.84
N ASN A 133 23.58 21.09 3.43
CA ASN A 133 23.58 21.31 4.87
C ASN A 133 22.41 22.23 5.26
N ILE A 134 21.52 21.72 6.11
CA ILE A 134 20.35 22.45 6.62
C ILE A 134 20.43 22.63 8.13
N ALA A 135 19.71 23.63 8.64
CA ALA A 135 19.40 23.81 10.05
C ALA A 135 18.02 23.20 10.34
N VAL A 136 17.94 22.33 11.34
CA VAL A 136 16.69 21.76 11.84
C VAL A 136 16.50 22.12 13.32
N SER A 137 15.26 22.09 13.78
CA SER A 137 14.95 22.38 15.18
C SER A 137 15.32 21.19 16.08
N LYS A 138 15.43 21.45 17.38
CA LYS A 138 15.58 20.37 18.37
C LYS A 138 14.38 19.41 18.37
N ASP A 139 13.18 19.94 18.21
CA ASP A 139 11.94 19.17 18.14
C ASP A 139 11.94 18.20 16.93
N ASP A 140 12.51 18.60 15.80
CA ASP A 140 12.68 17.72 14.65
C ASP A 140 13.57 16.51 14.97
N LEU A 141 14.67 16.75 15.69
CA LEU A 141 15.62 15.72 16.12
C LEU A 141 14.99 14.78 17.17
N GLU A 142 14.25 15.33 18.14
CA GLU A 142 13.53 14.56 19.15
C GLU A 142 12.48 13.62 18.52
N LYS A 143 11.75 14.08 17.49
CA LYS A 143 10.77 13.26 16.76
C LYS A 143 11.37 12.06 16.03
N ILE A 144 12.64 12.14 15.64
CA ILE A 144 13.36 11.02 14.99
C ILE A 144 14.27 10.27 15.98
N GLY A 145 14.34 10.70 17.25
CA GLY A 145 15.17 10.08 18.28
C GLY A 145 16.67 10.14 17.96
N GLN A 146 17.15 11.21 17.33
CA GLN A 146 18.55 11.41 16.98
C GLN A 146 19.07 12.71 17.58
N ASP A 147 20.39 12.83 17.67
CA ASP A 147 21.08 14.07 18.02
C ASP A 147 21.89 14.57 16.81
N SER A 148 22.26 15.85 16.81
CA SER A 148 23.19 16.39 15.82
C SER A 148 24.00 17.57 16.39
N ILE A 149 24.86 18.15 15.55
CA ILE A 149 25.73 19.27 15.89
C ILE A 149 24.90 20.55 15.97
N GLU A 150 24.91 21.21 17.12
CA GLU A 150 24.32 22.54 17.29
C GLU A 150 25.13 23.59 16.50
N LEU A 151 24.45 24.43 15.74
CA LEU A 151 25.05 25.49 14.95
C LEU A 151 25.43 26.68 15.85
N ALA A 152 26.62 27.24 15.65
CA ALA A 152 27.19 28.25 16.54
C ALA A 152 26.42 29.59 16.56
N ASP A 153 25.60 29.85 15.53
CA ASP A 153 24.72 31.02 15.44
C ASP A 153 23.37 30.82 16.15
N GLY A 154 23.13 29.65 16.74
CA GLY A 154 21.90 29.31 17.45
C GLY A 154 20.70 29.06 16.53
N THR A 155 20.91 28.92 15.22
CA THR A 155 19.81 28.70 14.25
C THR A 155 19.19 27.30 14.34
N GLY A 156 19.84 26.37 15.04
CA GLY A 156 19.35 25.01 15.26
C GLY A 156 20.49 24.01 15.20
N TYR A 157 20.21 22.85 14.61
CA TYR A 157 21.14 21.74 14.49
C TYR A 157 21.40 21.41 13.03
N MET A 158 22.65 21.09 12.71
CA MET A 158 23.06 20.72 11.36
C MET A 158 22.42 19.39 10.97
N ALA A 159 21.83 19.30 9.78
CA ALA A 159 21.37 18.05 9.21
C ALA A 159 21.54 18.06 7.69
N THR A 160 21.26 16.93 7.05
CA THR A 160 21.24 16.79 5.59
C THR A 160 20.06 15.91 5.21
N LEU A 161 19.29 16.32 4.19
CA LEU A 161 18.28 15.42 3.61
C LEU A 161 19.00 14.33 2.80
N GLU A 162 18.59 13.07 2.99
CA GLU A 162 19.19 11.90 2.31
C GLU A 162 19.33 12.06 0.79
N VAL A 163 18.36 12.70 0.12
CA VAL A 163 18.45 12.92 -1.34
C VAL A 163 19.68 13.74 -1.75
N PHE A 164 20.09 14.74 -0.96
CA PHE A 164 21.29 15.52 -1.23
C PHE A 164 22.56 14.72 -0.92
N HIS A 165 22.51 13.81 0.05
CA HIS A 165 23.60 12.87 0.31
C HIS A 165 23.75 11.85 -0.84
N HIS A 166 22.65 11.34 -1.40
CA HIS A 166 22.68 10.48 -2.58
C HIS A 166 23.30 11.19 -3.79
N ILE A 167 22.90 12.44 -4.06
CA ILE A 167 23.45 13.22 -5.18
C ILE A 167 24.94 13.52 -4.95
N HIS A 168 25.35 13.84 -3.71
CA HIS A 168 26.76 13.98 -3.37
C HIS A 168 27.56 12.69 -3.61
N CYS A 169 27.01 11.54 -3.21
CA CYS A 169 27.62 10.23 -3.46
C CYS A 169 27.79 9.96 -4.96
N LEU A 170 26.77 10.26 -5.77
CA LEU A 170 26.85 10.12 -7.23
C LEU A 170 27.92 11.02 -7.83
N ASP A 171 27.99 12.28 -7.40
CA ASP A 171 29.00 13.22 -7.87
C ASP A 171 30.43 12.80 -7.47
N PHE A 172 30.58 12.28 -6.25
CA PHE A 172 31.87 11.76 -5.77
C PHE A 172 32.35 10.56 -6.59
N ILE A 173 31.46 9.60 -6.90
CA ILE A 173 31.76 8.47 -7.78
C ILE A 173 32.16 8.98 -9.18
N ARG A 174 31.42 9.96 -9.73
CA ARG A 174 31.74 10.57 -11.03
C ARG A 174 33.14 11.21 -11.01
N MET A 175 33.46 11.98 -9.98
CA MET A 175 34.79 12.59 -9.82
C MET A 175 35.89 11.53 -9.69
N TYR A 176 35.62 10.41 -9.00
CA TYR A 176 36.56 9.29 -8.89
C TYR A 176 36.85 8.61 -10.23
N ILE A 177 35.82 8.40 -11.07
CA ILE A 177 35.97 7.86 -12.43
C ILE A 177 36.89 8.77 -13.26
N PHE A 178 36.81 10.09 -13.06
CA PHE A 178 37.62 11.10 -13.75
C PHE A 178 38.70 11.71 -12.84
N LYS A 179 39.31 10.90 -11.96
CA LYS A 179 40.27 11.37 -10.95
C LYS A 179 41.48 12.12 -11.50
N ASP A 180 41.87 11.85 -12.74
CA ASP A 180 42.97 12.56 -13.42
C ASP A 180 42.61 14.02 -13.73
N TYR A 181 41.31 14.33 -13.88
CA TYR A 181 40.81 15.69 -14.07
C TYR A 181 40.53 16.39 -12.74
N TYR A 182 39.99 15.66 -11.77
CA TYR A 182 39.57 16.19 -10.46
C TYR A 182 40.59 15.94 -9.35
N ASP A 183 41.89 15.96 -9.63
CA ASP A 183 42.92 15.62 -8.65
C ASP A 183 42.78 16.46 -7.36
N THR A 184 42.40 15.78 -6.27
CA THR A 184 42.16 16.38 -4.95
C THR A 184 43.36 16.26 -4.01
N HIS A 185 44.45 15.61 -4.46
CA HIS A 185 45.62 15.26 -3.64
C HIS A 185 45.30 14.42 -2.38
N GLU A 186 44.11 13.80 -2.32
CA GLU A 186 43.70 12.95 -1.21
C GLU A 186 44.36 11.56 -1.28
N ASN A 187 44.48 10.92 -0.11
CA ASN A 187 44.96 9.56 -0.01
C ASN A 187 44.04 8.59 -0.78
N GLU A 188 44.60 7.82 -1.72
CA GLU A 188 43.83 6.94 -2.61
C GLU A 188 43.03 5.86 -1.86
N ASN A 189 43.53 5.37 -0.73
CA ASN A 189 42.80 4.40 0.08
C ASN A 189 41.57 5.01 0.76
N LEU A 190 41.67 6.27 1.22
CA LEU A 190 40.53 6.98 1.80
C LEU A 190 39.49 7.30 0.74
N ARG A 191 39.95 7.73 -0.43
CA ARG A 191 39.09 8.01 -1.58
C ARG A 191 38.33 6.76 -2.02
N TRP A 192 39.03 5.63 -2.12
CA TRP A 192 38.41 4.33 -2.41
C TRP A 192 37.34 3.94 -1.37
N LYS A 193 37.67 4.03 -0.07
CA LYS A 193 36.69 3.73 0.99
C LYS A 193 35.45 4.61 0.93
N HIS A 194 35.62 5.88 0.57
CA HIS A 194 34.50 6.79 0.40
C HIS A 194 33.64 6.37 -0.81
N VAL A 195 34.24 6.03 -1.96
CA VAL A 195 33.50 5.48 -3.11
C VAL A 195 32.72 4.21 -2.75
N ASP A 196 33.34 3.28 -2.03
CA ASP A 196 32.71 2.02 -1.60
C ASP A 196 31.47 2.28 -0.72
N HIS A 197 31.58 3.21 0.23
CA HIS A 197 30.46 3.68 1.05
C HIS A 197 29.36 4.37 0.22
N CYS A 198 29.74 5.23 -0.73
CA CYS A 198 28.80 5.90 -1.62
C CYS A 198 27.98 4.89 -2.44
N ILE A 199 28.62 3.85 -2.97
CA ILE A 199 27.94 2.79 -3.73
C ILE A 199 26.92 2.07 -2.84
N GLU A 200 27.28 1.76 -1.59
CA GLU A 200 26.39 1.07 -0.65
C GLU A 200 25.18 1.91 -0.23
N ILE A 201 25.38 3.22 -0.03
CA ILE A 201 24.27 4.17 0.22
C ILE A 201 23.32 4.18 -0.97
N LEU A 202 23.83 4.33 -2.19
CA LEU A 202 23.01 4.40 -3.39
C LEU A 202 22.26 3.09 -3.66
N ARG A 203 22.91 1.93 -3.45
CA ARG A 203 22.27 0.62 -3.54
C ARG A 203 21.12 0.50 -2.54
N THR A 204 21.36 0.87 -1.28
CA THR A 204 20.34 0.80 -0.22
C THR A 204 19.20 1.78 -0.48
N SER A 205 19.51 2.99 -0.96
CA SER A 205 18.52 3.99 -1.35
C SER A 205 17.62 3.49 -2.48
N ALA A 206 18.20 2.91 -3.54
CA ALA A 206 17.44 2.36 -4.66
C ALA A 206 16.50 1.24 -4.19
N MET A 207 16.95 0.38 -3.27
CA MET A 207 16.10 -0.65 -2.67
C MET A 207 15.01 -0.09 -1.74
N CYS A 208 15.27 1.03 -1.07
CA CYS A 208 14.31 1.70 -0.21
C CYS A 208 13.22 2.41 -1.02
N GLN A 209 13.61 3.08 -2.11
CA GLN A 209 12.68 3.73 -3.03
C GLN A 209 11.89 2.71 -3.86
N ALA A 210 12.54 1.60 -4.24
CA ALA A 210 11.95 0.46 -4.95
C ALA A 210 11.03 0.89 -6.09
N ASP A 211 11.55 1.68 -7.02
CA ASP A 211 10.78 2.16 -8.18
C ASP A 211 10.24 0.97 -8.99
N ILE A 212 8.91 0.87 -9.05
CA ILE A 212 8.17 -0.23 -9.70
C ILE A 212 7.82 0.09 -11.17
N SER A 213 8.31 1.21 -11.71
CA SER A 213 8.14 1.57 -13.11
C SER A 213 8.81 0.54 -14.02
N LEU A 214 8.14 0.16 -15.12
CA LEU A 214 8.60 -0.94 -15.97
C LEU A 214 9.54 -0.44 -17.07
N VAL A 215 10.79 -0.89 -17.03
CA VAL A 215 11.67 -0.85 -18.21
C VAL A 215 11.20 -1.89 -19.22
N THR A 216 10.88 -1.44 -20.42
CA THR A 216 10.44 -2.32 -21.52
C THR A 216 11.61 -2.66 -22.43
N TRP A 217 11.42 -3.62 -23.33
CA TRP A 217 12.47 -4.09 -24.24
C TRP A 217 11.96 -4.04 -25.68
N GLN A 218 12.82 -3.62 -26.61
CA GLN A 218 12.51 -3.49 -28.02
C GLN A 218 13.61 -4.06 -28.90
N TRP A 219 13.25 -4.51 -30.11
CA TRP A 219 14.23 -4.95 -31.11
C TRP A 219 14.77 -3.73 -31.87
N VAL A 220 16.09 -3.63 -32.00
CA VAL A 220 16.77 -2.57 -32.74
C VAL A 220 17.56 -3.22 -33.88
N ASP A 221 17.57 -2.58 -35.06
CA ASP A 221 18.31 -3.09 -36.22
C ASP A 221 19.80 -3.31 -35.86
N ARG A 222 20.35 -4.43 -36.34
CA ARG A 222 21.76 -4.84 -36.13
C ARG A 222 22.14 -5.11 -34.66
N GLN A 223 21.18 -5.36 -33.78
CA GLN A 223 21.45 -5.91 -32.45
C GLN A 223 20.93 -7.35 -32.35
N GLU A 224 21.76 -8.25 -31.80
CA GLU A 224 21.41 -9.66 -31.60
C GLU A 224 20.49 -9.88 -30.39
N LEU A 225 20.53 -8.96 -29.42
CA LEU A 225 19.75 -8.98 -28.20
C LEU A 225 18.76 -7.80 -28.18
N PRO A 226 17.60 -7.94 -27.50
CA PRO A 226 16.68 -6.83 -27.35
C PRO A 226 17.32 -5.70 -26.54
N PHE A 227 17.03 -4.46 -26.93
CA PHE A 227 17.51 -3.25 -26.29
C PHE A 227 16.50 -2.76 -25.25
N ALA A 228 16.98 -2.34 -24.08
CA ALA A 228 16.11 -1.77 -23.06
C ALA A 228 15.64 -0.36 -23.45
N ASN A 229 14.36 -0.09 -23.28
CA ASN A 229 13.78 1.24 -23.40
C ASN A 229 13.77 1.91 -22.03
N PHE A 230 14.63 2.92 -21.86
CA PHE A 230 14.78 3.70 -20.63
C PHE A 230 13.90 4.95 -20.58
N ASP A 231 13.22 5.29 -21.68
CA ASP A 231 12.25 6.39 -21.72
C ASP A 231 10.93 5.94 -21.08
N VAL A 232 10.96 5.85 -19.75
CA VAL A 232 9.81 5.41 -18.95
C VAL A 232 9.37 6.52 -18.02
N LYS A 233 8.10 6.43 -17.62
CA LYS A 233 7.49 7.38 -16.69
C LYS A 233 7.74 6.92 -15.27
N HIS A 234 8.15 7.85 -14.42
CA HIS A 234 8.41 7.62 -13.01
C HIS A 234 7.49 8.50 -12.17
N GLU A 235 7.03 8.00 -11.03
CA GLU A 235 6.42 8.83 -9.99
C GLU A 235 7.56 9.45 -9.15
N CYS A 236 7.75 10.75 -9.26
CA CYS A 236 8.83 11.46 -8.59
C CYS A 236 8.28 12.45 -7.56
N ARG A 237 9.10 12.77 -6.56
CA ARG A 237 8.92 13.99 -5.78
C ARG A 237 9.49 15.13 -6.59
N ASN A 238 8.74 16.22 -6.73
CA ASN A 238 9.14 17.38 -7.50
C ASN A 238 10.44 17.98 -6.93
N TRP A 239 11.49 17.91 -7.74
CA TRP A 239 12.85 18.27 -7.33
C TRP A 239 12.94 19.74 -6.91
N ASP A 240 12.34 20.64 -7.68
CA ASP A 240 12.39 22.08 -7.43
C ASP A 240 11.75 22.46 -6.10
N SER A 241 10.62 21.83 -5.75
CA SER A 241 9.96 22.07 -4.46
C SER A 241 10.82 21.63 -3.27
N ILE A 242 11.51 20.49 -3.39
CA ILE A 242 12.44 20.02 -2.35
C ILE A 242 13.67 20.92 -2.29
N LEU A 243 14.23 21.30 -3.43
CA LEU A 243 15.41 22.17 -3.52
C LEU A 243 15.14 23.56 -2.94
N GLU A 244 13.99 24.15 -3.25
CA GLU A 244 13.57 25.45 -2.69
C GLU A 244 13.41 25.38 -1.17
N TRP A 245 12.75 24.33 -0.67
CA TRP A 245 12.63 24.11 0.77
C TRP A 245 14.01 24.00 1.43
N THR A 246 14.92 23.21 0.86
CA THR A 246 16.28 23.06 1.39
C THR A 246 17.06 24.38 1.40
N LYS A 247 16.95 25.20 0.35
CA LYS A 247 17.57 26.53 0.29
C LYS A 247 17.08 27.44 1.41
N ASN A 248 15.80 27.39 1.74
CA ASN A 248 15.20 28.20 2.81
C ASN A 248 15.59 27.72 4.22
N HIS A 249 16.10 26.48 4.35
CA HIS A 249 16.53 25.88 5.60
C HIS A 249 18.04 25.72 5.69
N GLN A 250 18.82 26.35 4.81
CA GLN A 250 20.27 26.16 4.76
C GLN A 250 20.96 26.51 6.08
N ALA A 251 21.92 25.70 6.49
CA ALA A 251 22.85 26.05 7.56
C ALA A 251 23.97 26.92 6.99
N ALA A 252 24.25 28.06 7.62
CA ALA A 252 25.37 28.90 7.22
C ALA A 252 26.70 28.16 7.44
N ALA A 253 27.57 28.10 6.43
CA ALA A 253 28.88 27.45 6.57
C ALA A 253 29.72 28.06 7.71
N SER A 254 29.58 29.37 7.95
CA SER A 254 30.22 30.07 9.07
C SER A 254 29.72 29.64 10.45
N ALA A 255 28.55 29.01 10.54
CA ALA A 255 27.97 28.51 11.80
C ALA A 255 28.44 27.08 12.14
N ILE A 256 29.05 26.37 11.19
CA ILE A 256 29.63 25.04 11.40
C ILE A 256 31.03 25.23 12.00
N VAL A 257 31.06 25.46 13.32
CA VAL A 257 32.30 25.73 14.06
C VAL A 257 32.66 24.50 14.87
N ARG A 258 33.89 24.01 14.69
CA ARG A 258 34.45 22.95 15.55
C ARG A 258 34.70 23.52 16.95
N PRO A 259 34.10 22.97 18.02
CA PRO A 259 34.39 23.39 19.38
C PRO A 259 35.88 23.21 19.73
N PRO A 260 36.44 24.06 20.62
CA PRO A 260 37.79 23.86 21.15
C PRO A 260 37.91 22.47 21.78
N GLU A 261 39.06 21.81 21.60
CA GLU A 261 39.29 20.40 21.97
C GLU A 261 38.70 20.04 23.34
N LYS A 262 37.59 19.30 23.32
CA LYS A 262 37.12 18.44 24.39
C LYS A 262 37.07 17.03 23.83
N THR A 263 37.28 16.04 24.69
CA THR A 263 37.30 14.60 24.41
C THR A 263 36.22 14.19 23.41
N TRP A 264 36.57 14.17 22.13
CA TRP A 264 35.73 13.65 21.07
C TRP A 264 35.67 12.13 21.19
N PRO A 265 34.53 11.48 20.90
CA PRO A 265 34.53 10.03 20.77
C PRO A 265 35.60 9.63 19.75
N PRO A 266 36.39 8.58 20.03
CA PRO A 266 37.39 8.12 19.08
C PRO A 266 36.70 7.75 17.76
N HIS A 267 37.40 7.98 16.64
CA HIS A 267 36.89 7.60 15.33
C HIS A 267 36.41 6.14 15.36
N PRO A 268 35.19 5.81 14.86
CA PRO A 268 34.61 4.47 14.99
C PRO A 268 35.50 3.34 14.46
N GLN A 269 36.41 3.66 13.54
CA GLN A 269 37.34 2.71 12.93
C GLN A 269 38.68 2.57 13.66
N GLY A 270 38.86 3.21 14.82
CA GLY A 270 40.01 3.03 15.70
C GLY A 270 41.35 3.46 15.07
N LYS A 271 41.86 4.61 15.54
CA LYS A 271 43.07 5.34 15.11
C LYS A 271 42.80 6.41 14.06
N GLN A 272 43.44 7.55 14.33
CA GLN A 272 43.50 8.73 13.49
C GLN A 272 43.88 8.33 12.07
N LEU A 273 43.28 9.02 11.11
CA LEU A 273 43.90 9.22 9.81
C LEU A 273 45.23 9.90 10.11
N ASP A 274 46.31 9.11 10.15
CA ASP A 274 47.66 9.65 10.25
C ASP A 274 47.86 10.63 9.08
N GLU A 275 48.46 11.77 9.41
CA GLU A 275 48.69 12.97 8.59
C GLU A 275 49.06 12.75 7.12
#